data_AF-A0A392RU99-F1
#
_entry.id   AF-A0A392RU99-F1
#
_cell.length_a   1.000
_cell.length_b   1.000
_cell.length_c   1.000
_cell.angle_alpha   90.00
_cell.angle_beta   90.00
_cell.angle_gamma   90.00
#
_symmetry.space_group_name_H-M   'P 1'
#
loop_
_entity.id
_entity.type
_entity.pdbx_description
1 polymer ?
#
loop_
_entity_poly.entity_id
_entity_poly.type
_entity_poly.pdbx_seq_one_letter_code
_entity_poly.pdbx_strand_id
1 'polypeptide(L)'
;MEAEEDKCVKSENGLRPDIKQLIGFSEIRDFPTLVNKCRICDKDGKAKANYYKAADEKRGKDFGKGRPYAKRGKKADEGSSGGRG
;
A
#
# COMPACT_ATOMS: atom_id res chain seq x y z
N MET A 1 10.46 -33.29 13.34
CA MET A 1 10.22 -31.85 13.57
C MET A 1 11.06 -31.00 12.63
N GLU A 2 12.39 -31.17 12.62
CA GLU A 2 13.29 -30.42 11.72
C GLU A 2 12.92 -30.49 10.22
N ALA A 3 12.45 -31.65 9.74
CA ALA A 3 12.06 -31.81 8.33
C ALA A 3 10.78 -31.04 7.93
N GLU A 4 9.94 -30.62 8.88
CA GLU A 4 8.79 -29.74 8.60
C GLU A 4 9.18 -28.27 8.69
N GLU A 5 10.07 -27.93 9.63
CA GLU A 5 10.59 -26.56 9.75
C GLU A 5 11.37 -26.15 8.50
N ASP A 6 12.18 -27.04 7.93
CA ASP A 6 12.85 -26.79 6.64
C ASP A 6 11.84 -26.52 5.50
N LYS A 7 10.73 -27.28 5.45
CA LYS A 7 9.65 -27.06 4.47
C LYS A 7 8.98 -25.71 4.67
N CYS A 8 8.71 -25.33 5.92
CA CYS A 8 8.14 -24.03 6.27
C CYS A 8 9.05 -22.89 5.80
N VAL A 9 10.34 -22.95 6.16
CA VAL A 9 11.34 -21.94 5.79
C VAL A 9 11.46 -21.82 4.26
N LYS A 10 11.49 -22.93 3.54
CA LYS A 10 11.56 -22.93 2.07
C LYS A 10 10.32 -22.28 1.45
N SER A 11 9.13 -22.55 1.99
CA SER A 11 7.90 -21.91 1.54
C SER A 11 7.86 -20.42 1.88
N GLU A 12 8.26 -20.03 3.08
CA GLU A 12 8.30 -18.62 3.52
C GLU A 12 9.26 -17.78 2.68
N ASN A 13 10.37 -18.36 2.23
CA ASN A 13 11.32 -17.68 1.34
C ASN A 13 10.76 -17.38 -0.05
N GLY A 14 9.71 -18.08 -0.49
CA GLY A 14 9.01 -17.80 -1.76
C GLY A 14 7.87 -16.78 -1.64
N LEU A 15 7.54 -16.31 -0.43
CA LEU A 15 6.44 -15.38 -0.21
C LEU A 15 6.87 -13.93 -0.51
N ARG A 16 5.87 -13.10 -0.82
CA ARG A 16 6.06 -11.64 -0.85
C ARG A 16 6.47 -11.13 0.54
N PRO A 17 7.33 -10.11 0.64
CA PRO A 17 7.88 -9.65 1.92
C PRO A 17 6.82 -9.23 2.95
N ASP A 18 5.73 -8.61 2.51
CA ASP A 18 4.60 -8.22 3.37
C ASP A 18 3.91 -9.44 4.00
N ILE A 19 3.76 -10.52 3.24
CA ILE A 19 3.18 -11.78 3.72
C ILE A 19 4.20 -12.51 4.59
N LYS A 20 5.46 -12.57 4.17
CA LYS A 20 6.54 -13.22 4.93
C LYS A 20 6.67 -12.63 6.33
N GLN A 21 6.63 -11.30 6.45
CA GLN A 21 6.71 -10.63 7.74
C GLN A 21 5.52 -11.00 8.64
N LEU A 22 4.29 -10.96 8.11
CA LEU A 22 3.09 -11.31 8.87
C LEU A 22 3.11 -12.77 9.34
N ILE A 23 3.57 -13.67 8.48
CA ILE A 23 3.64 -15.10 8.76
C ILE A 23 4.76 -15.42 9.76
N GLY A 24 5.92 -14.77 9.64
CA GLY A 24 7.04 -14.93 10.56
C GLY A 24 6.69 -14.54 12.00
N PHE A 25 5.80 -13.57 12.21
CA PHE A 25 5.28 -13.23 13.54
C PHE A 25 4.34 -14.28 14.13
N SER A 26 3.76 -15.14 13.30
CA SER A 26 2.79 -16.15 13.76
C SER A 26 3.46 -17.46 14.20
N GLU A 27 4.80 -17.56 14.11
CA GLU A 27 5.65 -18.69 14.55
C GLU A 27 5.05 -20.09 14.25
N ILE A 28 4.60 -20.29 13.01
CA ILE A 28 3.89 -21.52 12.61
C ILE A 28 4.90 -22.61 12.25
N ARG A 29 4.81 -23.75 12.94
CA ARG A 29 5.70 -24.91 12.73
C ARG A 29 5.07 -26.04 11.91
N ASP A 30 3.76 -25.98 11.70
CA ASP A 30 2.99 -26.95 10.92
C ASP A 30 2.83 -26.47 9.46
N PHE A 31 3.34 -27.28 8.53
CA PHE A 31 3.36 -26.93 7.11
C PHE A 31 1.96 -26.71 6.49
N PRO A 32 0.95 -27.59 6.69
CA PRO A 32 -0.37 -27.35 6.12
C PRO A 32 -1.05 -26.09 6.67
N THR A 33 -0.84 -25.77 7.96
CA THR A 33 -1.33 -24.53 8.56
C THR A 33 -0.64 -23.31 7.98
N LEU A 34 0.69 -23.36 7.82
CA LEU A 34 1.47 -22.30 7.19
C LEU A 34 0.91 -21.98 5.80
N VAL A 35 0.81 -22.98 4.93
CA VAL A 35 0.33 -22.82 3.55
C VAL A 35 -1.08 -22.23 3.52
N ASN A 36 -1.98 -22.67 4.42
CA ASN A 36 -3.32 -22.12 4.48
C ASN A 36 -3.33 -20.65 4.91
N LYS A 37 -2.55 -20.27 5.94
CA LYS A 37 -2.43 -18.87 6.37
C LYS A 37 -1.82 -17.99 5.29
N CYS A 38 -0.73 -18.43 4.65
CA CYS A 38 -0.12 -17.71 3.52
C CYS A 38 -1.13 -17.43 2.41
N ARG A 39 -1.96 -18.43 2.05
CA ARG A 39 -3.00 -18.29 1.04
C ARG A 39 -4.10 -17.29 1.43
N ILE A 40 -4.44 -17.21 2.71
CA ILE A 40 -5.41 -16.23 3.22
C ILE A 40 -4.80 -14.82 3.18
N CYS A 41 -3.58 -14.65 3.68
CA CYS A 41 -2.89 -13.37 3.73
C CYS A 41 -2.61 -12.78 2.34
N ASP A 42 -2.31 -13.63 1.34
CA ASP A 42 -2.16 -13.16 -0.05
C ASP A 42 -3.45 -12.53 -0.60
N LYS A 43 -4.58 -13.21 -0.37
CA LYS A 43 -5.91 -12.71 -0.78
C LYS A 43 -6.28 -11.42 -0.06
N ASP A 44 -6.04 -11.36 1.25
CA ASP A 44 -6.31 -10.18 2.06
C ASP A 44 -5.45 -8.99 1.65
N GLY A 45 -4.15 -9.21 1.40
CA GLY A 45 -3.23 -8.19 0.89
C GLY A 45 -3.70 -7.60 -0.44
N LYS A 46 -4.17 -8.46 -1.36
CA LYS A 46 -4.74 -8.00 -2.63
C LYS A 46 -6.06 -7.24 -2.45
N ALA A 47 -6.94 -7.71 -1.58
CA ALA A 47 -8.20 -7.02 -1.27
C ALA A 47 -7.95 -5.63 -0.67
N LYS A 48 -7.01 -5.53 0.29
CA LYS A 48 -6.59 -4.27 0.90
C LYS A 48 -6.01 -3.31 -0.14
N ALA A 49 -5.11 -3.78 -1.01
CA ALA A 49 -4.55 -2.96 -2.07
C ALA A 49 -5.63 -2.43 -3.03
N ASN A 50 -6.60 -3.26 -3.42
CA ASN A 50 -7.72 -2.86 -4.26
C ASN A 50 -8.61 -1.81 -3.58
N TYR A 51 -8.92 -1.97 -2.29
CA TYR A 51 -9.70 -1.01 -1.53
C TYR A 51 -9.04 0.37 -1.50
N TYR A 52 -7.76 0.44 -1.14
CA TYR A 52 -7.04 1.70 -1.09
C TYR A 52 -6.86 2.34 -2.47
N LYS A 53 -6.65 1.55 -3.53
CA LYS A 53 -6.61 2.05 -4.91
C LYS A 53 -7.95 2.70 -5.31
N ALA A 54 -9.07 2.05 -5.00
CA ALA A 54 -10.39 2.60 -5.30
C ALA A 54 -10.70 3.85 -4.45
N ALA A 55 -10.29 3.85 -3.19
CA ALA A 55 -10.44 5.00 -2.30
C ALA A 55 -9.59 6.20 -2.76
N ASP A 56 -8.36 5.96 -3.21
CA ASP A 56 -7.47 6.98 -3.75
C ASP A 56 -7.99 7.54 -5.08
N GLU A 57 -8.50 6.71 -5.99
CA GLU A 57 -9.09 7.19 -7.26
C GLU A 57 -10.30 8.09 -7.03
N LYS A 58 -11.15 7.76 -6.05
CA LYS A 58 -12.26 8.62 -5.62
C LYS A 58 -11.73 9.97 -5.14
N ARG A 59 -10.73 9.96 -4.26
CA ARG A 59 -10.15 11.17 -3.68
C ARG A 59 -9.37 12.02 -4.71
N GLY A 60 -8.68 11.40 -5.66
CA GLY A 60 -7.95 12.07 -6.74
C GLY A 60 -8.88 12.75 -7.75
N LYS A 61 -10.09 12.21 -7.97
CA LYS A 61 -11.14 12.87 -8.76
C LYS A 61 -11.66 14.16 -8.09
N ASP A 62 -11.65 14.23 -6.76
CA ASP A 62 -12.02 15.44 -6.01
C ASP A 62 -10.92 16.51 -6.00
N PHE A 63 -9.64 16.16 -6.16
CA PHE A 63 -8.55 17.14 -6.30
C PHE A 63 -8.28 17.59 -7.75
N GLY A 64 -8.71 16.82 -8.76
CA GLY A 64 -8.61 17.16 -10.18
C GLY A 64 -9.76 18.00 -10.73
N LYS A 65 -10.88 18.12 -9.99
CA LYS A 65 -11.97 19.02 -10.35
C LYS A 65 -11.62 20.41 -9.82
N GLY A 66 -10.94 21.15 -10.69
CA GLY A 66 -10.25 22.40 -10.40
C GLY A 66 -11.00 23.39 -9.52
N ARG A 67 -10.24 24.26 -8.85
CA ARG A 67 -10.75 25.45 -8.17
C ARG A 67 -11.78 26.15 -9.08
N PRO A 68 -13.10 26.06 -8.80
CA PRO A 68 -14.12 26.64 -9.69
C PRO A 68 -14.10 28.17 -9.67
N TYR A 69 -13.30 28.75 -8.77
CA TYR A 69 -13.21 30.18 -8.54
C TYR A 69 -11.76 30.63 -8.41
N ALA A 70 -10.86 30.24 -9.31
CA ALA A 70 -9.76 31.14 -9.66
C ALA A 70 -10.37 32.27 -10.50
N LYS A 71 -11.12 33.18 -9.85
CA LYS A 71 -11.68 34.36 -10.50
C LYS A 71 -10.52 35.12 -11.12
N ARG A 72 -10.50 35.10 -12.45
CA ARG A 72 -9.80 36.00 -13.35
C ARG A 72 -10.11 37.45 -12.94
N GLY A 73 -9.26 38.03 -12.10
CA GLY A 73 -9.13 39.47 -11.90
C GLY A 73 -8.12 40.01 -12.92
N LYS A 74 -8.50 41.08 -13.61
CA LYS A 74 -7.75 41.74 -14.68
C LYS A 74 -6.31 42.08 -14.31
N LYS A 75 -5.43 42.11 -15.33
CA LYS A 75 -4.10 42.71 -15.27
C LYS A 75 -4.17 44.17 -14.77
N ALA A 76 -3.27 44.54 -13.87
CA ALA A 76 -2.60 45.84 -13.88
C ALA A 76 -1.14 45.60 -13.48
N ASP A 77 -0.27 46.17 -14.29
CA ASP A 77 1.15 46.41 -14.05
C ASP A 77 1.35 47.09 -12.69
N GLU A 78 2.07 46.45 -11.77
CA GLU A 78 2.75 47.15 -10.69
C GLU A 78 3.95 46.29 -10.27
N GLY A 79 5.14 46.83 -10.49
CA GLY A 79 6.38 46.21 -10.08
C GLY A 79 6.56 46.21 -8.57
N SER A 80 7.72 45.67 -8.19
CA SER A 80 8.39 45.83 -6.89
C SER A 80 8.29 44.67 -5.89
N SER A 81 9.40 43.90 -5.89
CA SER A 81 10.26 43.66 -4.72
C SER A 81 9.79 42.74 -3.59
N GLY A 82 10.63 41.74 -3.29
CA GLY A 82 10.77 41.24 -1.92
C GLY A 82 11.20 39.79 -1.82
N GLY A 83 12.51 39.54 -1.80
CA GLY A 83 13.09 38.22 -1.56
C GLY A 83 13.00 37.76 -0.10
N ARG A 84 13.44 36.51 0.11
CA ARG A 84 13.96 35.84 1.32
C ARG A 84 14.27 34.41 0.83
N GLY A 85 15.51 33.95 0.81
CA GLY A 85 16.40 33.86 1.97
C GLY A 85 16.26 32.45 2.50
#